data_AF-A0A5B0EWQ3-F1
#
_entry.id   AF-A0A5B0EWQ3-F1
#
_cell.length_a   1.000
_cell.length_b   1.000
_cell.length_c   1.000
_cell.angle_alpha   90.00
_cell.angle_beta   90.00
_cell.angle_gamma   90.00
#
_symmetry.space_group_name_H-M   'P 1'
#
loop_
_entity.id
_entity.type
_entity.pdbx_description
1 polymer ?
#
loop_
_entity_poly.entity_id
_entity_poly.type
_entity_poly.pdbx_seq_one_letter_code
_entity_poly.pdbx_strand_id
1 'polypeptide(L)'
;MQLLTLPPSPALATSIRATAQVFEDPKSQALLAHLQQVAPSEASVLIIGETGTGKELVARHIHNLSARRNRPFVAVNCGAFSESLVEAELFGHEKGAFTGALSAKAGWFEEADGGTLFLDEIGDLPMAIQVKLLRVLQEREVVRLGSRKSIPIDVRVLAATNVQLEKAINAGHFREDLYYRLDVVSLELSPLRDRPGDILPLTRHFVEAYSQRLGYGTITISKEAELKLRSYSWPGNIRELENVIHHTLLICRNGVIERDDLRLSNMRIERQDDHHGTVDDSPEALLDRAFQKLFEEQAGALHEKVEDALLRAAYRFSHYNQVHTAALLGLSRNVTRTRLIKIGELAVNKRRPTENVQGERLMQLSI
;
A
#
# COMPACT_ATOMS: atom_id res chain seq x y z
N MET A 1 16.88 25.56 14.78
CA MET A 1 16.61 24.13 14.56
C MET A 1 16.11 23.54 15.87
N GLN A 2 14.86 23.07 15.93
CA GLN A 2 14.38 22.26 17.04
C GLN A 2 14.20 20.83 16.52
N LEU A 3 15.16 19.97 16.86
CA LEU A 3 15.13 18.54 16.59
C LEU A 3 14.65 17.87 17.88
N LEU A 4 13.43 17.33 17.87
CA LEU A 4 12.82 16.67 19.02
C LEU A 4 13.04 15.16 18.89
N THR A 5 13.94 14.62 19.69
CA THR A 5 14.17 13.17 19.81
C THR A 5 13.41 12.64 21.02
N LEU A 6 12.63 11.57 20.85
CA LEU A 6 12.02 10.85 21.98
C LEU A 6 13.09 10.04 22.74
N PRO A 7 13.01 9.96 24.08
CA PRO A 7 13.86 9.05 24.83
C PRO A 7 13.53 7.59 24.49
N PRO A 8 14.50 6.66 24.53
CA PRO A 8 14.26 5.25 24.28
C PRO A 8 13.37 4.68 25.40
N SER A 9 12.12 4.34 25.07
CA SER A 9 11.24 3.65 26.01
C SER A 9 11.65 2.18 26.11
N PRO A 10 11.85 1.62 27.32
CA PRO A 10 12.33 0.25 27.49
C PRO A 10 11.15 -0.73 27.42
N ALA A 11 10.59 -0.93 26.23
CA ALA A 11 9.81 -2.12 25.88
C ALA A 11 9.52 -2.07 24.38
N LEU A 12 10.02 -3.07 23.66
CA LEU A 12 9.98 -3.24 22.20
C LEU A 12 10.93 -2.27 21.48
N ALA A 13 11.88 -2.84 20.74
CA ALA A 13 12.79 -2.10 19.88
C ALA A 13 11.98 -1.25 18.88
N THR A 14 11.70 0.00 19.25
CA THR A 14 11.13 1.00 18.34
C THR A 14 12.04 1.05 17.12
N SER A 15 11.53 0.63 15.96
CA SER A 15 12.26 0.77 14.71
C SER A 15 12.69 2.23 14.54
N ILE A 16 13.80 2.50 13.85
CA ILE A 16 14.29 3.87 13.60
C ILE A 16 13.18 4.77 13.03
N ARG A 17 12.23 4.18 12.29
CA ARG A 17 10.98 4.82 11.83
C ARG A 17 10.25 5.55 12.94
N ALA A 18 10.15 4.96 14.13
CA ALA A 18 9.40 5.45 15.28
C ALA A 18 9.95 6.76 15.90
N THR A 19 11.12 7.23 15.48
CA THR A 19 11.82 8.38 16.11
C THR A 19 12.01 9.60 15.21
N ALA A 20 11.81 9.48 13.89
CA ALA A 20 12.06 10.57 12.95
C ALA A 20 10.82 11.45 12.76
N GLN A 21 10.77 12.62 13.42
CA GLN A 21 9.76 13.64 13.15
C GLN A 21 10.44 14.94 12.72
N VAL A 22 10.22 15.31 11.46
CA VAL A 22 10.73 16.54 10.86
C VAL A 22 9.53 17.36 10.42
N PHE A 23 9.53 18.64 10.82
CA PHE A 23 8.51 19.62 10.43
C PHE A 23 9.21 20.91 9.99
N GLU A 24 9.93 20.86 8.88
CA GLU A 24 10.66 22.01 8.33
C GLU A 24 9.87 22.72 7.23
N ASP A 25 9.12 21.96 6.44
CA ASP A 25 8.21 22.51 5.44
C ASP A 25 7.04 23.28 6.10
N PRO A 26 6.59 24.41 5.53
CA PRO A 26 5.45 25.16 6.06
C PRO A 26 4.18 24.32 6.25
N LYS A 27 3.91 23.36 5.36
CA LYS A 27 2.75 22.45 5.51
C LYS A 27 2.90 21.56 6.73
N SER A 28 4.11 21.06 6.95
CA SER A 28 4.43 20.21 8.11
C SER A 28 4.37 21.01 9.41
N GLN A 29 4.81 22.28 9.41
CA GLN A 29 4.65 23.17 10.57
C GLN A 29 3.18 23.47 10.89
N ALA A 30 2.35 23.69 9.86
CA ALA A 30 0.91 23.87 10.04
C ALA A 30 0.26 22.61 10.64
N LEU A 31 0.64 21.42 10.16
CA LEU A 31 0.20 20.15 10.74
C LEU A 31 0.63 20.06 12.22
N LEU A 32 1.90 20.37 12.55
CA LEU A 32 2.39 20.33 13.92
C LEU A 32 1.61 21.25 14.86
N ALA A 33 1.31 22.48 14.42
CA ALA A 33 0.49 23.41 15.20
C ALA A 33 -0.92 22.84 15.47
N HIS A 34 -1.53 22.22 14.45
CA HIS A 34 -2.83 21.57 14.60
C HIS A 34 -2.76 20.35 15.54
N LEU A 35 -1.71 19.53 15.45
CA LEU A 35 -1.48 18.39 16.36
C LEU A 35 -1.40 18.85 17.82
N GLN A 36 -0.69 19.94 18.09
CA GLN A 36 -0.54 20.50 19.43
C GLN A 36 -1.87 21.00 20.03
N GLN A 37 -2.78 21.47 19.18
CA GLN A 37 -4.13 21.90 19.60
C GLN A 37 -5.04 20.70 19.89
N VAL A 38 -4.95 19.63 19.09
CA VAL A 38 -5.84 18.47 19.16
C VAL A 38 -5.40 17.47 20.22
N ALA A 39 -4.10 17.31 20.45
CA ALA A 39 -3.55 16.29 21.32
C ALA A 39 -4.06 16.30 22.78
N PRO A 40 -4.29 17.47 23.43
CA PRO A 40 -4.84 17.51 24.79
C PRO A 40 -6.31 17.04 24.89
N SER A 41 -7.04 16.97 23.78
CA SER A 41 -8.44 16.53 23.77
C SER A 41 -8.56 15.01 23.82
N GLU A 42 -9.71 14.52 24.28
CA GLU A 42 -10.08 13.10 24.26
C GLU A 42 -10.84 12.69 22.99
N ALA A 43 -10.91 13.59 21.99
CA ALA A 43 -11.62 13.34 20.75
C ALA A 43 -10.94 12.23 19.92
N SER A 44 -11.77 11.48 19.20
CA SER A 44 -11.32 10.60 18.12
C SER A 44 -10.65 11.43 17.03
N VAL A 45 -9.55 10.92 16.49
CA VAL A 45 -8.82 11.60 15.41
C VAL A 45 -8.70 10.65 14.23
N LEU A 46 -9.10 11.12 13.05
CA LEU A 46 -8.93 10.41 11.79
C LEU A 46 -7.73 11.02 11.05
N ILE A 47 -6.72 10.18 10.79
CA ILE A 47 -5.49 10.54 10.11
C ILE A 47 -5.56 10.06 8.66
N ILE A 48 -5.66 10.98 7.72
CA ILE A 48 -5.81 10.69 6.29
C ILE A 48 -4.47 10.94 5.60
N GLY A 49 -3.97 9.96 4.85
CA GLY A 49 -2.77 10.18 4.06
C GLY A 49 -2.28 8.92 3.36
N GLU A 50 -1.49 9.11 2.31
CA GLU A 50 -0.94 8.02 1.51
C GLU A 50 -0.14 7.00 2.35
N THR A 51 0.01 5.79 1.82
CA THR A 51 0.89 4.78 2.42
C THR A 51 2.33 5.31 2.50
N GLY A 52 2.98 5.10 3.65
CA GLY A 52 4.38 5.50 3.87
C GLY A 52 4.60 6.97 4.26
N THR A 53 3.56 7.77 4.48
CA THR A 53 3.68 9.19 4.92
C THR A 53 4.03 9.37 6.40
N GLY A 54 3.94 8.30 7.21
CA GLY A 54 4.25 8.33 8.65
C GLY A 54 3.04 8.51 9.56
N LYS A 55 1.84 8.04 9.18
CA LYS A 55 0.61 8.14 9.98
C LYS A 55 0.76 7.64 11.43
N GLU A 56 1.42 6.50 11.62
CA GLU A 56 1.70 5.96 12.96
C GLU A 56 2.55 6.91 13.81
N LEU A 57 3.51 7.61 13.20
CA LEU A 57 4.37 8.57 13.93
C LEU A 57 3.56 9.78 14.40
N VAL A 58 2.63 10.24 13.56
CA VAL A 58 1.71 11.30 13.95
C VAL A 58 0.79 10.83 15.08
N ALA A 59 0.25 9.62 15.00
CA ALA A 59 -0.56 9.05 16.09
C ALA A 59 0.22 8.95 17.41
N ARG A 60 1.47 8.49 17.36
CA ARG A 60 2.37 8.46 18.53
C ARG A 60 2.67 9.86 19.05
N HIS A 61 2.86 10.85 18.17
CA HIS A 61 3.04 12.25 18.58
C HIS A 61 1.82 12.79 19.33
N ILE A 62 0.61 12.56 18.80
CA ILE A 62 -0.66 12.94 19.44
C ILE A 62 -0.75 12.32 20.82
N HIS A 63 -0.46 11.01 20.94
CA HIS A 63 -0.47 10.33 22.23
C HIS A 63 0.52 10.94 23.23
N ASN A 64 1.76 11.22 22.81
CA ASN A 64 2.81 11.79 23.66
C ASN A 64 2.48 13.22 24.15
N LEU A 65 1.73 13.98 23.37
CA LEU A 65 1.26 15.32 23.74
C LEU A 65 -0.05 15.31 24.55
N SER A 66 -0.70 14.16 24.69
CA SER A 66 -1.98 14.02 25.39
C SER A 66 -1.83 13.86 26.91
N ALA A 67 -2.95 13.95 27.63
CA ALA A 67 -3.03 13.59 29.04
C ALA A 67 -2.69 12.11 29.31
N ARG A 68 -2.79 11.25 28.28
CA ARG A 68 -2.55 9.81 28.35
C ARG A 68 -1.10 9.41 27.99
N ARG A 69 -0.15 10.34 27.86
CA ARG A 69 1.23 10.05 27.44
C ARG A 69 2.00 8.98 28.25
N ASN A 70 1.60 8.74 29.49
CA ASN A 70 2.22 7.75 30.39
C ASN A 70 1.41 6.43 30.43
N ARG A 71 0.39 6.29 29.59
CA ARG A 71 -0.54 5.15 29.50
C ARG A 71 -0.19 4.31 28.26
N PRO A 72 -0.72 3.08 28.13
CA PRO A 72 -0.40 2.25 26.97
C PRO A 72 -0.81 2.91 25.65
N PHE A 73 0.04 2.75 24.64
CA PHE A 73 -0.25 3.04 23.24
C PHE A 73 -0.21 1.72 22.46
N VAL A 74 -1.37 1.25 22.04
CA VAL A 74 -1.52 -0.01 21.29
C VAL A 74 -1.75 0.35 19.82
N ALA A 75 -0.87 -0.13 18.93
CA ALA A 75 -0.98 0.11 17.49
C ALA A 75 -1.34 -1.19 16.77
N VAL A 76 -2.36 -1.12 15.92
CA VAL A 76 -2.93 -2.24 15.19
C VAL A 76 -3.02 -1.88 13.72
N ASN A 77 -2.53 -2.75 12.85
CA ASN A 77 -2.81 -2.66 11.42
C ASN A 77 -3.98 -3.60 11.09
N CYS A 78 -5.09 -3.03 10.61
CA CYS A 78 -6.31 -3.76 10.34
C CYS A 78 -6.24 -4.64 9.06
N GLY A 79 -5.38 -4.29 8.10
CA GLY A 79 -5.18 -5.05 6.86
C GLY A 79 -4.32 -6.30 7.00
N ALA A 80 -3.62 -6.49 8.13
CA ALA A 80 -2.65 -7.58 8.31
C ALA A 80 -3.26 -8.94 8.68
N PHE A 81 -4.56 -9.02 8.98
CA PHE A 81 -5.20 -10.22 9.55
C PHE A 81 -6.41 -10.68 8.75
N SER A 82 -6.73 -11.99 8.83
CA SER A 82 -8.00 -12.51 8.32
C SER A 82 -9.17 -12.07 9.21
N GLU A 83 -10.38 -11.97 8.67
CA GLU A 83 -11.57 -11.47 9.38
C GLU A 83 -11.77 -12.08 10.78
N SER A 84 -11.67 -13.41 10.89
CA SER A 84 -11.81 -14.13 12.16
C SER A 84 -10.71 -13.83 13.18
N LEU A 85 -9.49 -13.53 12.72
CA LEU A 85 -8.36 -13.19 13.57
C LEU A 85 -8.43 -11.72 14.00
N VAL A 86 -8.82 -10.81 13.10
CA VAL A 86 -9.05 -9.39 13.41
C VAL A 86 -10.02 -9.27 14.59
N GLU A 87 -11.13 -10.01 14.53
CA GLU A 87 -12.16 -9.97 15.56
C GLU A 87 -11.63 -10.44 16.93
N ALA A 88 -10.95 -11.60 16.94
CA ALA A 88 -10.42 -12.19 18.16
C ALA A 88 -9.29 -11.37 18.79
N GLU A 89 -8.48 -10.69 17.98
CA GLU A 89 -7.40 -9.84 18.46
C GLU A 89 -7.90 -8.47 18.93
N LEU A 90 -8.88 -7.84 18.25
CA LEU A 90 -9.44 -6.55 18.68
C LEU A 90 -10.24 -6.67 19.97
N PHE A 91 -11.17 -7.64 20.03
CA PHE A 91 -12.16 -7.74 21.10
C PHE A 91 -11.85 -8.80 22.15
N GLY A 92 -10.85 -9.66 21.90
CA GLY A 92 -10.50 -10.77 22.79
C GLY A 92 -11.45 -11.96 22.66
N HIS A 93 -11.06 -13.11 23.19
CA HIS A 93 -11.85 -14.32 23.10
C HIS A 93 -11.79 -15.14 24.38
N GLU A 94 -12.87 -15.87 24.65
CA GLU A 94 -12.91 -16.89 25.70
C GLU A 94 -12.42 -18.24 25.19
N LYS A 95 -12.05 -19.11 26.13
CA LYS A 95 -11.65 -20.48 25.81
C LYS A 95 -12.80 -21.19 25.07
N GLY A 96 -12.50 -21.77 23.91
CA GLY A 96 -13.47 -22.49 23.09
C GLY A 96 -14.35 -21.60 22.19
N ALA A 97 -14.05 -20.30 22.06
CA ALA A 97 -14.82 -19.40 21.19
C ALA A 97 -14.75 -19.76 19.69
N PHE A 98 -13.63 -20.36 19.24
CA PHE A 98 -13.44 -20.86 17.88
C PHE A 98 -12.45 -22.04 17.86
N THR A 99 -12.32 -22.72 16.72
CA THR A 99 -11.37 -23.83 16.54
C THR A 99 -9.93 -23.32 16.67
N GLY A 100 -9.28 -23.65 17.79
CA GLY A 100 -7.92 -23.17 18.13
C GLY A 100 -7.86 -22.25 19.36
N ALA A 101 -9.01 -21.84 19.91
CA ALA A 101 -9.09 -21.06 21.15
C ALA A 101 -8.81 -21.93 22.40
N LEU A 102 -7.56 -22.35 22.58
CA LEU A 102 -7.12 -23.22 23.68
C LEU A 102 -7.15 -22.52 25.05
N SER A 103 -6.99 -21.19 25.05
CA SER A 103 -7.01 -20.32 26.22
C SER A 103 -7.84 -19.08 25.93
N ALA A 104 -8.30 -18.40 26.99
CA ALA A 104 -8.85 -17.05 26.84
C ALA A 104 -7.72 -16.03 26.65
N LYS A 105 -7.95 -14.99 25.85
CA LYS A 105 -7.01 -13.90 25.59
C LYS A 105 -7.76 -12.57 25.56
N ALA A 106 -7.21 -11.57 26.24
CA ALA A 106 -7.72 -10.20 26.19
C ALA A 106 -7.50 -9.59 24.80
N GLY A 107 -8.42 -8.73 24.36
CA GLY A 107 -8.28 -8.01 23.09
C GLY A 107 -7.47 -6.73 23.22
N TRP A 108 -7.08 -6.15 22.09
CA TRP A 108 -6.36 -4.87 22.04
C TRP A 108 -7.13 -3.71 22.68
N PHE A 109 -8.47 -3.74 22.67
CA PHE A 109 -9.26 -2.76 23.41
C PHE A 109 -9.06 -2.85 24.93
N GLU A 110 -8.95 -4.05 25.47
CA GLU A 110 -8.66 -4.26 26.90
C GLU A 110 -7.20 -3.91 27.22
N GLU A 111 -6.25 -4.25 26.34
CA GLU A 111 -4.83 -3.91 26.51
C GLU A 111 -4.58 -2.38 26.45
N ALA A 112 -5.40 -1.65 25.69
CA ALA A 112 -5.34 -0.20 25.56
C ALA A 112 -6.13 0.55 26.63
N ASP A 113 -6.72 -0.14 27.60
CA ASP A 113 -7.58 0.48 28.62
C ASP A 113 -6.84 1.58 29.42
N GLY A 114 -7.51 2.71 29.59
CA GLY A 114 -6.95 3.95 30.15
C GLY A 114 -5.89 4.62 29.26
N GLY A 115 -5.64 4.12 28.05
CA GLY A 115 -4.59 4.55 27.12
C GLY A 115 -5.13 4.97 25.76
N THR A 116 -4.39 4.65 24.70
CA THR A 116 -4.74 5.01 23.31
C THR A 116 -4.61 3.80 22.40
N LEU A 117 -5.65 3.56 21.60
CA LEU A 117 -5.65 2.56 20.54
C LEU A 117 -5.53 3.24 19.19
N PHE A 118 -4.50 2.87 18.42
CA PHE A 118 -4.29 3.31 17.05
C PHE A 118 -4.67 2.21 16.07
N LEU A 119 -5.60 2.52 15.17
CA LEU A 119 -6.10 1.62 14.12
C LEU A 119 -5.61 2.11 12.76
N ASP A 120 -4.57 1.49 12.21
CA ASP A 120 -4.08 1.77 10.86
C ASP A 120 -4.85 0.97 9.82
N GLU A 121 -5.02 1.56 8.64
CA GLU A 121 -5.78 0.99 7.52
C GLU A 121 -7.23 0.63 7.90
N ILE A 122 -7.92 1.53 8.62
CA ILE A 122 -9.31 1.32 9.09
C ILE A 122 -10.29 1.05 7.93
N GLY A 123 -10.00 1.57 6.73
CA GLY A 123 -10.81 1.35 5.54
C GLY A 123 -10.86 -0.11 5.07
N ASP A 124 -9.89 -0.94 5.49
CA ASP A 124 -9.81 -2.35 5.11
C ASP A 124 -10.55 -3.27 6.10
N LEU A 125 -11.20 -2.71 7.13
CA LEU A 125 -11.97 -3.50 8.09
C LEU A 125 -13.21 -4.15 7.44
N PRO A 126 -13.45 -5.45 7.66
CA PRO A 126 -14.69 -6.09 7.24
C PRO A 126 -15.93 -5.47 7.90
N MET A 127 -17.04 -5.43 7.15
CA MET A 127 -18.29 -4.79 7.60
C MET A 127 -18.82 -5.32 8.94
N ALA A 128 -18.65 -6.62 9.22
CA ALA A 128 -19.05 -7.22 10.50
C ALA A 128 -18.26 -6.64 11.68
N ILE A 129 -16.97 -6.38 11.49
CA ILE A 129 -16.09 -5.78 12.49
C ILE A 129 -16.42 -4.31 12.71
N GLN A 130 -16.75 -3.58 11.64
CA GLN A 130 -17.17 -2.17 11.72
C GLN A 130 -18.38 -1.98 12.64
N VAL A 131 -19.37 -2.88 12.58
CA VAL A 131 -20.55 -2.84 13.47
C VAL A 131 -20.15 -3.02 14.94
N LYS A 132 -19.25 -3.95 15.23
CA LYS A 132 -18.77 -4.18 16.61
C LYS A 132 -17.93 -3.02 17.11
N LEU A 133 -17.05 -2.50 16.27
CA LEU A 133 -16.24 -1.33 16.58
C LEU A 133 -17.12 -0.13 16.93
N LEU A 134 -18.17 0.13 16.14
CA LEU A 134 -19.12 1.20 16.43
C LEU A 134 -19.76 1.06 17.82
N ARG A 135 -20.19 -0.16 18.18
CA ARG A 135 -20.75 -0.43 19.52
C ARG A 135 -19.75 -0.16 20.63
N VAL A 136 -18.52 -0.62 20.49
CA VAL A 136 -17.45 -0.37 21.47
C VAL A 136 -17.19 1.13 21.62
N LEU A 137 -17.16 1.88 20.53
CA LEU A 137 -16.99 3.34 20.56
C LEU A 137 -18.16 4.06 21.22
N GLN A 138 -19.39 3.56 21.03
CA GLN A 138 -20.63 4.15 21.56
C GLN A 138 -20.85 3.84 23.04
N GLU A 139 -20.80 2.57 23.40
CA GLU A 139 -21.13 2.04 24.72
C GLU A 139 -19.94 2.09 25.68
N ARG A 140 -18.71 2.21 25.16
CA ARG A 140 -17.45 2.11 25.94
C ARG A 140 -17.35 0.79 26.70
N GLU A 141 -17.86 -0.27 26.08
CA GLU A 141 -17.79 -1.63 26.59
C GLU A 141 -17.30 -2.57 25.49
N VAL A 142 -16.50 -3.57 25.87
CA VAL A 142 -16.08 -4.65 24.98
C VAL A 142 -16.67 -5.98 25.44
N VAL A 143 -17.08 -6.81 24.49
CA VAL A 143 -17.56 -8.18 24.73
C VAL A 143 -16.65 -9.14 23.96
N ARG A 144 -15.98 -10.02 24.70
CA ARG A 144 -15.12 -11.07 24.11
C ARG A 144 -15.94 -12.04 23.27
N LEU A 145 -15.30 -12.60 22.24
CA LEU A 145 -15.90 -13.69 21.46
C LEU A 145 -16.23 -14.88 22.36
N GLY A 146 -17.44 -15.41 22.24
CA GLY A 146 -17.95 -16.50 23.08
C GLY A 146 -18.40 -16.07 24.48
N SER A 147 -18.27 -14.80 24.85
CA SER A 147 -18.75 -14.24 26.11
C SER A 147 -20.03 -13.44 25.92
N ARG A 148 -20.79 -13.28 27.02
CA ARG A 148 -21.90 -12.33 27.15
C ARG A 148 -21.62 -11.23 28.17
N LYS A 149 -20.43 -11.26 28.79
CA LYS A 149 -20.04 -10.30 29.80
C LYS A 149 -19.46 -9.07 29.11
N SER A 150 -20.12 -7.93 29.30
CA SER A 150 -19.56 -6.62 28.97
C SER A 150 -18.43 -6.26 29.93
N ILE A 151 -17.37 -5.67 29.38
CA ILE A 151 -16.22 -5.15 30.13
C ILE A 151 -16.12 -3.67 29.79
N PRO A 152 -16.32 -2.75 30.77
CA PRO A 152 -16.17 -1.32 30.52
C PRO A 152 -14.72 -0.98 30.23
N ILE A 153 -14.50 -0.08 29.27
CA ILE A 153 -13.17 0.37 28.85
C ILE A 153 -13.15 1.90 28.68
N ASP A 154 -12.00 2.51 28.92
CA ASP A 154 -11.74 3.91 28.65
C ASP A 154 -10.56 4.05 27.69
N VAL A 155 -10.85 4.06 26.39
CA VAL A 155 -9.82 4.08 25.33
C VAL A 155 -10.03 5.30 24.43
N ARG A 156 -8.96 6.08 24.25
CA ARG A 156 -8.91 7.08 23.19
C ARG A 156 -8.57 6.39 21.87
N VAL A 157 -9.35 6.63 20.82
CA VAL A 157 -9.14 6.00 19.51
C VAL A 157 -8.55 7.00 18.51
N LEU A 158 -7.47 6.58 17.86
CA LEU A 158 -6.87 7.25 16.71
C LEU A 158 -6.99 6.29 15.53
N ALA A 159 -7.57 6.73 14.42
CA ALA A 159 -7.71 5.91 13.22
C ALA A 159 -6.88 6.50 12.09
N ALA A 160 -6.38 5.65 11.19
CA ALA A 160 -5.64 6.06 10.01
C ALA A 160 -6.13 5.33 8.76
N THR A 161 -6.13 6.04 7.64
CA THR A 161 -6.52 5.50 6.33
C THR A 161 -5.70 6.13 5.21
N ASN A 162 -5.48 5.37 4.15
CA ASN A 162 -5.00 5.82 2.85
C ASN A 162 -6.12 5.88 1.78
N VAL A 163 -7.29 5.30 2.08
CA VAL A 163 -8.47 5.29 1.21
C VAL A 163 -9.37 6.47 1.55
N GLN A 164 -10.00 7.06 0.52
CA GLN A 164 -11.06 8.04 0.68
C GLN A 164 -12.31 7.34 1.23
N LEU A 165 -12.58 7.49 2.53
CA LEU A 165 -13.68 6.79 3.21
C LEU A 165 -15.04 7.13 2.61
N GLU A 166 -15.25 8.36 2.13
CA GLU A 166 -16.47 8.77 1.43
C GLU A 166 -16.77 7.90 0.21
N LYS A 167 -15.76 7.59 -0.61
CA LYS A 167 -15.91 6.66 -1.74
C LYS A 167 -16.23 5.24 -1.26
N ALA A 168 -15.58 4.79 -0.18
CA ALA A 168 -15.82 3.47 0.41
C ALA A 168 -17.25 3.34 0.98
N ILE A 169 -17.80 4.41 1.53
CA ILE A 169 -19.20 4.49 1.99
C ILE A 169 -20.15 4.33 0.81
N ASN A 170 -19.94 5.11 -0.26
CA ASN A 170 -20.78 5.04 -1.47
C ASN A 170 -20.73 3.65 -2.15
N ALA A 171 -19.60 2.95 -2.04
CA ALA A 171 -19.43 1.59 -2.53
C ALA A 171 -19.98 0.50 -1.57
N GLY A 172 -20.47 0.88 -0.38
CA GLY A 172 -20.99 -0.07 0.62
C GLY A 172 -19.90 -0.87 1.36
N HIS A 173 -18.64 -0.44 1.27
CA HIS A 173 -17.49 -1.07 1.94
C HIS A 173 -17.18 -0.46 3.30
N PHE A 174 -17.76 0.71 3.62
CA PHE A 174 -17.59 1.35 4.91
C PHE A 174 -18.92 1.91 5.41
N ARG A 175 -19.16 1.83 6.72
CA ARG A 175 -20.39 2.36 7.31
C ARG A 175 -20.30 3.86 7.59
N GLU A 176 -21.34 4.56 7.18
CA GLU A 176 -21.49 6.01 7.40
C GLU A 176 -21.52 6.38 8.90
N ASP A 177 -22.22 5.60 9.72
CA ASP A 177 -22.33 5.86 11.17
C ASP A 177 -20.98 5.72 11.91
N LEU A 178 -20.14 4.77 11.49
CA LEU A 178 -18.78 4.62 12.00
C LEU A 178 -17.88 5.78 11.55
N TYR A 179 -18.01 6.22 10.29
CA TYR A 179 -17.24 7.35 9.77
C TYR A 179 -17.45 8.60 10.61
N TYR A 180 -18.69 9.03 10.84
CA TYR A 180 -18.97 10.21 11.66
C TYR A 180 -18.56 10.08 13.13
N ARG A 181 -18.44 8.85 13.66
CA ARG A 181 -17.95 8.61 15.03
C ARG A 181 -16.42 8.70 15.13
N LEU A 182 -15.71 8.39 14.05
CA LEU A 182 -14.25 8.48 13.97
C LEU A 182 -13.77 9.87 13.55
N ASP A 183 -14.47 10.52 12.62
CA ASP A 183 -14.12 11.80 12.01
C ASP A 183 -14.59 13.00 12.87
N VAL A 184 -14.23 12.99 14.16
CA VAL A 184 -14.46 14.15 15.04
C VAL A 184 -13.41 15.23 14.78
N VAL A 185 -12.16 14.82 14.57
CA VAL A 185 -11.07 15.66 14.12
C VAL A 185 -10.37 14.97 12.97
N SER A 186 -10.31 15.62 11.81
CA SER A 186 -9.60 15.11 10.64
C SER A 186 -8.24 15.76 10.48
N LEU A 187 -7.22 14.94 10.24
CA LEU A 187 -5.84 15.37 10.02
C LEU A 187 -5.31 14.81 8.72
N GLU A 188 -5.05 15.70 7.77
CA GLU A 188 -4.48 15.33 6.49
C GLU A 188 -2.94 15.38 6.54
N LEU A 189 -2.32 14.25 6.20
CA LEU A 189 -0.88 14.15 5.98
C LEU A 189 -0.58 14.28 4.49
N SER A 190 0.05 15.39 4.13
CA SER A 190 0.55 15.58 2.77
C SER A 190 1.65 14.58 2.41
N PRO A 191 1.65 14.06 1.17
CA PRO A 191 2.71 13.22 0.66
C PRO A 191 4.03 13.99 0.58
N LEU A 192 5.16 13.29 0.58
CA LEU A 192 6.50 13.88 0.68
C LEU A 192 6.81 14.84 -0.49
N ARG A 193 6.26 14.58 -1.68
CA ARG A 193 6.34 15.47 -2.86
C ARG A 193 5.77 16.87 -2.62
N ASP A 194 4.78 16.98 -1.74
CA ASP A 194 4.08 18.23 -1.46
C ASP A 194 4.71 19.03 -0.32
N ARG A 195 5.74 18.46 0.33
CA ARG A 195 6.52 19.03 1.45
C ARG A 195 8.03 18.86 1.24
N PRO A 196 8.61 19.40 0.15
CA PRO A 196 10.01 19.19 -0.19
C PRO A 196 10.99 19.72 0.86
N GLY A 197 10.57 20.65 1.72
CA GLY A 197 11.38 21.15 2.85
C GLY A 197 11.79 20.05 3.83
N ASP A 198 10.99 18.99 3.97
CA ASP A 198 11.26 17.91 4.92
C ASP A 198 12.24 16.85 4.40
N ILE A 199 12.49 16.79 3.09
CA ILE A 199 13.25 15.69 2.45
C ILE A 199 14.69 15.62 2.96
N LEU A 200 15.42 16.74 2.95
CA LEU A 200 16.83 16.74 3.37
C LEU A 200 17.02 16.51 4.87
N PRO A 201 16.25 17.15 5.77
CA PRO A 201 16.39 16.87 7.19
C PRO A 201 16.02 15.41 7.53
N LEU A 202 14.99 14.85 6.90
CA LEU A 202 14.68 13.41 7.02
C LEU A 202 15.83 12.54 6.55
N THR A 203 16.43 12.88 5.41
CA THR A 203 17.58 12.17 4.86
C THR A 203 18.76 12.19 5.84
N ARG A 204 19.10 13.36 6.37
CA ARG A 204 20.20 13.52 7.33
C ARG A 204 19.96 12.70 8.60
N HIS A 205 18.72 12.70 9.09
CA HIS A 205 18.34 11.89 10.25
C HIS A 205 18.53 10.39 9.98
N PHE A 206 18.09 9.87 8.83
CA PHE A 206 18.31 8.47 8.48
C PHE A 206 19.79 8.14 8.30
N VAL A 207 20.57 9.02 7.66
CA VAL A 207 22.02 8.85 7.53
C VAL A 207 22.69 8.74 8.89
N GLU A 208 22.38 9.63 9.82
CA GLU A 208 22.92 9.61 11.18
C GLU A 208 22.51 8.34 11.94
N ALA A 209 21.21 7.99 11.93
CA ALA A 209 20.70 6.83 12.64
C ALA A 209 21.29 5.50 12.14
N TYR A 210 21.43 5.33 10.81
CA TYR A 210 21.99 4.12 10.24
C TYR A 210 23.52 4.07 10.30
N SER A 211 24.22 5.20 10.14
CA SER A 211 25.68 5.24 10.28
C SER A 211 26.13 4.82 11.68
N GLN A 212 25.45 5.30 12.73
CA GLN A 212 25.70 4.89 14.11
C GLN A 212 25.51 3.39 14.33
N ARG A 213 24.47 2.78 13.73
CA ARG A 213 24.21 1.33 13.86
C ARG A 213 25.16 0.45 13.07
N LEU A 214 25.62 0.93 11.91
CA LEU A 214 26.55 0.20 11.04
C LEU A 214 28.03 0.42 11.44
N GLY A 215 28.29 1.32 12.39
CA GLY A 215 29.65 1.66 12.82
C GLY A 215 30.42 2.50 11.80
N TYR A 216 29.72 3.20 10.90
CA TYR A 216 30.34 4.11 9.95
C TYR A 216 30.64 5.46 10.61
N GLY A 217 31.71 6.13 10.13
CA GLY A 217 32.02 7.50 10.53
C GLY A 217 31.03 8.52 9.98
N THR A 218 31.36 9.81 10.07
CA THR A 218 30.52 10.88 9.53
C THR A 218 30.34 10.71 8.01
N ILE A 219 29.10 10.50 7.57
CA ILE A 219 28.74 10.39 6.17
C ILE A 219 28.16 11.73 5.71
N THR A 220 28.69 12.23 4.60
CA THR A 220 28.23 13.48 3.99
C THR A 220 27.44 13.20 2.72
N ILE A 221 26.57 14.13 2.32
CA ILE A 221 25.75 14.01 1.11
C ILE A 221 26.27 15.03 0.10
N SER A 222 26.56 14.61 -1.13
CA SER A 222 27.01 15.53 -2.18
C SER A 222 25.87 16.47 -2.60
N LYS A 223 26.21 17.67 -3.10
CA LYS A 223 25.20 18.63 -3.58
C LYS A 223 24.33 18.05 -4.71
N GLU A 224 24.91 17.22 -5.57
CA GLU A 224 24.18 16.56 -6.64
C GLU A 224 23.19 15.51 -6.12
N ALA A 225 23.57 14.79 -5.06
CA ALA A 225 22.68 13.86 -4.37
C ALA A 225 21.52 14.61 -3.68
N GLU A 226 21.78 15.73 -3.01
CA GLU A 226 20.73 16.56 -2.39
C GLU A 226 19.72 17.08 -3.44
N LEU A 227 20.20 17.53 -4.60
CA LEU A 227 19.33 17.96 -5.71
C LEU A 227 18.47 16.80 -6.23
N LYS A 228 19.07 15.63 -6.43
CA LYS A 228 18.37 14.43 -6.89
C LYS A 228 17.27 14.00 -5.91
N LEU A 229 17.56 14.00 -4.60
CA LEU A 229 16.57 13.69 -3.56
C LEU A 229 15.38 14.66 -3.56
N ARG A 230 15.63 15.96 -3.75
CA ARG A 230 14.56 16.97 -3.81
C ARG A 230 13.70 16.89 -5.06
N SER A 231 14.29 16.50 -6.20
CA SER A 231 13.59 16.43 -7.50
C SER A 231 12.71 15.19 -7.67
N TYR A 232 12.88 14.17 -6.82
CA TYR A 232 12.18 12.91 -6.94
C TYR A 232 10.78 12.98 -6.30
N SER A 233 9.80 12.30 -6.89
CA SER A 233 8.40 12.37 -6.47
C SER A 233 8.06 11.52 -5.25
N TRP A 234 8.95 10.60 -4.83
CA TRP A 234 8.78 9.74 -3.65
C TRP A 234 7.42 9.02 -3.59
N PRO A 235 7.07 8.16 -4.56
CA PRO A 235 5.80 7.42 -4.56
C PRO A 235 5.58 6.54 -3.31
N GLY A 236 6.65 6.09 -2.66
CA GLY A 236 6.59 5.38 -1.38
C GLY A 236 6.84 6.28 -0.15
N ASN A 237 6.82 7.60 -0.32
CA ASN A 237 6.95 8.61 0.73
C ASN A 237 8.18 8.37 1.64
N ILE A 238 8.03 8.54 2.96
CA ILE A 238 9.13 8.41 3.94
C ILE A 238 9.67 6.97 3.98
N ARG A 239 8.80 5.96 3.77
CA ARG A 239 9.21 4.55 3.77
C ARG A 239 10.18 4.26 2.62
N GLU A 240 9.94 4.82 1.44
CA GLU A 240 10.87 4.69 0.31
C GLU A 240 12.16 5.47 0.58
N LEU A 241 12.07 6.70 1.10
CA LEU A 241 13.24 7.50 1.45
C LEU A 241 14.16 6.75 2.41
N GLU A 242 13.63 6.21 3.51
CA GLU A 242 14.40 5.42 4.47
C GLU A 242 15.07 4.21 3.80
N ASN A 243 14.33 3.46 2.97
CA ASN A 243 14.88 2.28 2.29
C ASN A 243 16.00 2.64 1.32
N VAL A 244 15.83 3.72 0.55
CA VAL A 244 16.86 4.21 -0.38
C VAL A 244 18.11 4.60 0.41
N ILE A 245 17.97 5.38 1.48
CA ILE A 245 19.12 5.81 2.28
C ILE A 245 19.80 4.62 2.96
N HIS A 246 19.05 3.70 3.56
CA HIS A 246 19.62 2.49 4.16
C HIS A 246 20.41 1.67 3.14
N HIS A 247 19.85 1.44 1.95
CA HIS A 247 20.53 0.72 0.87
C HIS A 247 21.78 1.45 0.37
N THR A 248 21.70 2.77 0.19
CA THR A 248 22.82 3.60 -0.22
C THR A 248 23.97 3.53 0.78
N LEU A 249 23.69 3.52 2.08
CA LEU A 249 24.71 3.40 3.13
C LEU A 249 25.43 2.05 3.13
N LEU A 250 24.77 0.97 2.69
CA LEU A 250 25.40 -0.36 2.57
C LEU A 250 26.38 -0.46 1.39
N ILE A 251 26.24 0.41 0.39
CA ILE A 251 27.05 0.39 -0.84
C ILE A 251 28.08 1.53 -0.87
N CYS A 252 27.78 2.64 -0.18
CA CYS A 252 28.61 3.83 -0.13
C CYS A 252 30.04 3.47 0.29
N ARG A 253 31.00 3.88 -0.54
CA ARG A 253 32.43 3.79 -0.24
C ARG A 253 32.92 5.20 0.04
N ASN A 254 33.82 5.35 1.01
CA ASN A 254 34.52 6.62 1.32
C ASN A 254 33.72 7.72 2.05
N GLY A 255 32.57 7.41 2.66
CA GLY A 255 31.87 8.35 3.56
C GLY A 255 31.19 9.55 2.88
N VAL A 256 30.96 9.47 1.56
CA VAL A 256 30.23 10.48 0.80
C VAL A 256 29.16 9.78 -0.03
N ILE A 257 27.91 10.20 0.10
CA ILE A 257 26.79 9.75 -0.73
C ILE A 257 26.79 10.58 -2.01
N GLU A 258 27.09 9.94 -3.13
CA GLU A 258 27.05 10.55 -4.46
C GLU A 258 25.72 10.34 -5.17
N ARG A 259 25.51 11.06 -6.27
CA ARG A 259 24.29 11.00 -7.06
C ARG A 259 23.98 9.58 -7.54
N ASP A 260 25.02 8.83 -7.92
CA ASP A 260 24.89 7.51 -8.52
C ASP A 260 24.65 6.40 -7.49
N ASP A 261 24.98 6.66 -6.21
CA ASP A 261 24.68 5.75 -5.10
C ASP A 261 23.19 5.71 -4.75
N LEU A 262 22.46 6.80 -5.08
CA LEU A 262 21.01 6.90 -4.89
C LEU A 262 20.28 6.11 -5.98
N ARG A 263 19.98 4.84 -5.68
CA ARG A 263 19.10 3.99 -6.50
C ARG A 263 17.64 4.34 -6.26
N LEU A 264 17.17 5.39 -6.92
CA LEU A 264 15.78 5.77 -6.92
C LEU A 264 15.01 4.85 -7.87
N SER A 265 13.89 4.31 -7.41
CA SER A 265 13.04 3.42 -8.19
C SER A 265 12.45 4.22 -9.35
N ASN A 266 12.88 3.97 -10.59
CA ASN A 266 12.12 4.42 -11.77
C ASN A 266 10.84 3.60 -11.98
N MET A 267 10.46 2.77 -11.00
CA MET A 267 9.19 2.07 -10.97
C MET A 267 8.09 3.10 -10.71
N ARG A 268 7.76 3.87 -11.75
CA ARG A 268 6.38 4.27 -12.00
C ARG A 268 5.62 2.96 -12.14
N ILE A 269 5.23 2.36 -11.01
CA ILE A 269 3.94 1.71 -10.99
C ILE A 269 3.03 2.89 -11.27
N GLU A 270 2.61 3.02 -12.53
CA GLU A 270 1.47 3.84 -12.90
C GLU A 270 0.32 3.30 -12.03
N ARG A 271 0.22 3.80 -10.80
CA ARG A 271 -1.09 3.99 -10.20
C ARG A 271 -1.75 4.85 -11.25
N GLN A 272 -2.66 4.25 -12.01
CA GLN A 272 -3.61 5.00 -12.80
C GLN A 272 -4.17 6.02 -11.82
N ASP A 273 -3.68 7.25 -11.93
CA ASP A 273 -4.23 8.34 -11.17
C ASP A 273 -5.71 8.33 -11.50
N ASP A 274 -6.49 8.34 -10.42
CA ASP A 274 -7.93 8.53 -10.33
C ASP A 274 -8.30 9.93 -10.88
N HIS A 275 -7.78 10.30 -12.06
CA HIS A 275 -8.33 11.33 -12.91
C HIS A 275 -9.60 10.76 -13.54
N HIS A 276 -10.63 10.63 -12.70
CA HIS A 276 -12.00 10.86 -13.10
C HIS A 276 -12.16 12.33 -13.53
N GLY A 277 -11.52 12.68 -14.64
CA GLY A 277 -11.99 13.74 -15.50
C GLY A 277 -13.03 13.12 -16.41
N THR A 278 -14.28 13.52 -16.24
CA THR A 278 -15.41 13.19 -17.13
C THR A 278 -15.06 13.56 -18.57
N VAL A 279 -14.47 12.61 -19.30
CA VAL A 279 -14.44 12.60 -20.75
C VAL A 279 -14.86 11.20 -21.12
N ASP A 280 -15.95 11.13 -21.86
CA ASP A 280 -16.59 9.94 -22.41
C ASP A 280 -15.55 8.94 -22.95
N ASP A 281 -15.09 8.02 -22.10
CA ASP A 281 -14.10 6.99 -22.45
C ASP A 281 -14.85 5.81 -23.07
N SER A 282 -15.56 6.11 -24.16
CA SER A 282 -16.09 5.07 -25.02
C SER A 282 -14.90 4.25 -25.56
N PRO A 283 -15.05 2.92 -25.73
CA PRO A 283 -14.01 2.08 -26.32
C PRO A 283 -13.50 2.62 -27.67
N GLU A 284 -14.36 3.37 -28.38
CA GLU A 284 -14.07 4.05 -29.63
C GLU A 284 -13.09 5.22 -29.43
N ALA A 285 -13.27 6.05 -28.39
CA ALA A 285 -12.35 7.15 -28.08
C ALA A 285 -10.94 6.66 -27.70
N LEU A 286 -10.83 5.51 -27.04
CA LEU A 286 -9.56 4.87 -26.72
C LEU A 286 -8.86 4.32 -27.98
N LEU A 287 -9.62 3.72 -28.89
CA LEU A 287 -9.11 3.27 -30.18
C LEU A 287 -8.63 4.46 -31.04
N ASP A 288 -9.37 5.56 -31.07
CA ASP A 288 -9.00 6.76 -31.81
C ASP A 288 -7.68 7.36 -31.31
N ARG A 289 -7.48 7.44 -29.99
CA ARG A 289 -6.21 7.87 -29.40
C ARG A 289 -5.06 6.92 -29.75
N ALA A 290 -5.31 5.61 -29.77
CA ALA A 290 -4.30 4.62 -30.16
C ALA A 290 -3.93 4.76 -31.65
N PHE A 291 -4.91 5.01 -32.53
CA PHE A 291 -4.67 5.23 -33.95
C PHE A 291 -3.93 6.53 -34.22
N GLN A 292 -4.25 7.62 -33.51
CA GLN A 292 -3.51 8.89 -33.64
C GLN A 292 -2.01 8.71 -33.37
N LYS A 293 -1.64 8.01 -32.30
CA LYS A 293 -0.22 7.69 -32.02
C LYS A 293 0.43 6.86 -33.12
N LEU A 294 -0.28 5.86 -33.64
CA LEU A 294 0.23 5.02 -34.74
C LEU A 294 0.40 5.79 -36.05
N PHE A 295 -0.40 6.82 -36.31
CA PHE A 295 -0.27 7.69 -37.48
C PHE A 295 0.96 8.60 -37.39
N GLU A 296 1.28 9.09 -36.18
CA GLU A 296 2.44 9.95 -35.93
C GLU A 296 3.77 9.21 -36.17
N GLU A 297 3.82 7.90 -35.92
CA GLU A 297 5.03 7.08 -36.08
C GLU A 297 5.39 6.75 -37.55
N GLN A 298 4.55 7.10 -38.53
CA GLN A 298 4.75 6.93 -39.98
C GLN A 298 5.42 5.62 -40.43
N ALA A 299 5.09 4.50 -39.79
CA ALA A 299 5.54 3.20 -40.25
C ALA A 299 4.61 2.69 -41.35
N GLY A 300 5.10 2.57 -42.59
CA GLY A 300 4.36 1.95 -43.69
C GLY A 300 3.79 0.57 -43.34
N ALA A 301 2.73 0.18 -44.06
CA ALA A 301 1.93 -1.04 -43.81
C ALA A 301 1.15 -1.06 -42.48
N LEU A 302 0.65 0.10 -42.04
CA LEU A 302 -0.14 0.24 -40.80
C LEU A 302 -1.37 -0.69 -40.77
N HIS A 303 -2.06 -0.85 -41.89
CA HIS A 303 -3.23 -1.73 -41.97
C HIS A 303 -2.91 -3.18 -41.57
N GLU A 304 -1.82 -3.74 -42.09
CA GLU A 304 -1.39 -5.10 -41.78
C GLU A 304 -0.95 -5.23 -40.31
N LYS A 305 -0.28 -4.21 -39.75
CA LYS A 305 0.12 -4.21 -38.34
C LYS A 305 -1.07 -4.16 -37.38
N VAL A 306 -2.08 -3.35 -37.69
CA VAL A 306 -3.30 -3.25 -36.86
C VAL A 306 -4.08 -4.56 -36.93
N GLU A 307 -4.26 -5.14 -38.12
CA GLU A 307 -4.91 -6.44 -38.28
C GLU A 307 -4.16 -7.54 -37.52
N ASP A 308 -2.84 -7.59 -37.62
CA ASP A 308 -2.00 -8.58 -36.93
C ASP A 308 -2.07 -8.42 -35.41
N ALA A 309 -2.02 -7.19 -34.91
CA ALA A 309 -2.13 -6.90 -33.48
C ALA A 309 -3.51 -7.29 -32.94
N LEU A 310 -4.59 -6.96 -33.67
CA LEU A 310 -5.96 -7.34 -33.34
C LEU A 310 -6.11 -8.86 -33.29
N LEU A 311 -5.58 -9.56 -34.30
CA LEU A 311 -5.65 -11.01 -34.38
C LEU A 311 -4.88 -11.69 -33.25
N ARG A 312 -3.70 -11.20 -32.88
CA ARG A 312 -2.93 -11.71 -31.72
C ARG A 312 -3.65 -11.47 -30.40
N ALA A 313 -4.21 -10.27 -30.21
CA ALA A 313 -4.95 -9.94 -29.00
C ALA A 313 -6.17 -10.86 -28.83
N ALA A 314 -6.97 -11.03 -29.89
CA ALA A 314 -8.12 -11.92 -29.89
C ALA A 314 -7.74 -13.39 -29.67
N TYR A 315 -6.62 -13.84 -30.24
CA TYR A 315 -6.13 -15.21 -30.07
C TYR A 315 -5.69 -15.51 -28.64
N ARG A 316 -5.00 -14.55 -27.99
CA ARG A 316 -4.61 -14.65 -26.58
C ARG A 316 -5.82 -14.58 -25.65
N PHE A 317 -6.74 -13.65 -25.89
CA PHE A 317 -7.99 -13.54 -25.13
C PHE A 317 -8.82 -14.82 -25.20
N SER A 318 -8.83 -15.48 -26.36
CA SER A 318 -9.51 -16.76 -26.58
C SER A 318 -8.70 -17.98 -26.12
N HIS A 319 -7.69 -17.80 -25.26
CA HIS A 319 -6.82 -18.87 -24.76
C HIS A 319 -6.23 -19.78 -25.86
N TYR A 320 -5.76 -19.17 -26.95
CA TYR A 320 -5.16 -19.87 -28.10
C TYR A 320 -6.13 -20.83 -28.84
N ASN A 321 -7.45 -20.63 -28.67
CA ASN A 321 -8.47 -21.40 -29.38
C ASN A 321 -8.90 -20.71 -30.68
N GLN A 322 -8.58 -21.34 -31.82
CA GLN A 322 -8.87 -20.82 -33.16
C GLN A 322 -10.36 -20.64 -33.46
N VAL A 323 -11.22 -21.50 -32.91
CA VAL A 323 -12.67 -21.46 -33.17
C VAL A 323 -13.31 -20.29 -32.42
N HIS A 324 -12.91 -20.09 -31.16
CA HIS A 324 -13.40 -18.97 -30.35
C HIS A 324 -12.87 -17.63 -30.87
N THR A 325 -11.62 -17.60 -31.31
CA THR A 325 -11.01 -16.40 -31.92
C THR A 325 -11.75 -16.00 -33.20
N ALA A 326 -12.09 -16.98 -34.04
CA ALA A 326 -12.85 -16.74 -35.27
C ALA A 326 -14.26 -16.21 -34.98
N ALA A 327 -14.96 -16.80 -33.99
CA ALA A 327 -16.28 -16.34 -33.56
C ALA A 327 -16.24 -14.93 -32.96
N LEU A 328 -15.24 -14.62 -32.14
CA LEU A 328 -15.04 -13.31 -31.51
C LEU A 328 -14.79 -12.20 -32.53
N LEU A 329 -14.04 -12.48 -33.59
CA LEU A 329 -13.72 -11.53 -34.65
C LEU A 329 -14.74 -11.51 -35.81
N GLY A 330 -15.76 -12.37 -35.78
CA GLY A 330 -16.70 -12.53 -36.89
C GLY A 330 -16.08 -13.08 -38.18
N LEU A 331 -14.91 -13.73 -38.08
CA LEU A 331 -14.17 -14.29 -39.22
C LEU A 331 -14.44 -15.80 -39.36
N SER A 332 -14.19 -16.35 -40.55
CA SER A 332 -14.20 -17.81 -40.71
C SER A 332 -12.96 -18.45 -40.07
N ARG A 333 -13.11 -19.69 -39.59
CA ARG A 333 -12.00 -20.48 -39.03
C ARG A 333 -10.81 -20.59 -39.99
N ASN A 334 -11.07 -20.76 -41.29
CA ASN A 334 -10.02 -20.92 -42.30
C ASN A 334 -9.25 -19.62 -42.55
N VAL A 335 -9.93 -18.47 -42.51
CA VAL A 335 -9.28 -17.16 -42.61
C VAL A 335 -8.43 -16.88 -41.36
N THR A 336 -9.00 -17.12 -40.18
CA THR A 336 -8.30 -16.97 -38.89
C THR A 336 -7.05 -17.84 -38.84
N ARG A 337 -7.16 -19.12 -39.21
CA ARG A 337 -6.02 -20.05 -39.26
C ARG A 337 -4.95 -19.61 -40.25
N THR A 338 -5.32 -19.22 -41.47
CA THR A 338 -4.38 -18.77 -42.49
C THR A 338 -3.61 -17.53 -42.04
N ARG A 339 -4.32 -16.55 -41.45
CA ARG A 339 -3.71 -15.33 -40.91
C ARG A 339 -2.81 -15.62 -39.70
N LEU A 340 -3.23 -16.48 -38.77
CA LEU A 340 -2.41 -16.92 -37.62
C LEU A 340 -1.13 -17.65 -38.04
N ILE A 341 -1.16 -18.42 -39.14
CA ILE A 341 0.05 -19.04 -39.72
C ILE A 341 0.97 -17.96 -40.32
N LYS A 342 0.41 -16.98 -41.04
CA LYS A 342 1.17 -15.90 -41.67
C LYS A 342 1.94 -15.05 -40.65
N ILE A 343 1.34 -14.78 -39.49
CA ILE A 343 1.97 -14.02 -38.40
C ILE A 343 2.90 -14.86 -37.51
N GLY A 344 3.00 -16.16 -37.76
CA GLY A 344 3.90 -17.07 -37.03
C GLY A 344 3.37 -17.61 -35.70
N GLU A 345 2.11 -17.35 -35.32
CA GLU A 345 1.49 -17.84 -34.08
C GLU A 345 1.04 -19.32 -34.19
N LEU A 346 1.01 -19.89 -35.41
CA LEU A 346 0.73 -21.30 -35.67
C LEU A 346 1.81 -21.95 -36.54
N ALA A 347 2.47 -22.98 -36.03
CA ALA A 347 3.39 -23.81 -36.82
C ALA A 347 2.64 -24.85 -37.66
N VAL A 348 2.87 -24.88 -38.97
CA VAL A 348 2.36 -25.95 -39.84
C VAL A 348 3.34 -27.11 -39.82
N ASN A 349 3.01 -28.19 -39.12
CA ASN A 349 3.75 -29.46 -39.23
C ASN A 349 3.58 -30.04 -40.64
N LYS A 350 4.57 -29.82 -41.52
CA LYS A 350 4.71 -30.60 -42.77
C LYS A 350 5.07 -32.02 -42.39
N ARG A 351 4.12 -32.96 -42.50
CA ARG A 351 4.36 -34.40 -42.38
C ARG A 351 5.53 -34.79 -43.30
N ARG A 352 6.62 -35.31 -42.73
CA ARG A 352 7.66 -36.02 -43.50
C ARG A 352 7.06 -37.33 -44.05
N PRO A 353 7.41 -37.73 -45.28
CA PRO A 353 6.96 -39.00 -45.82
C PRO A 353 7.54 -40.16 -45.00
N THR A 354 6.75 -41.22 -44.88
CA THR A 354 7.07 -42.48 -44.22
C THR A 354 8.29 -43.16 -44.85
N GLU A 355 9.37 -43.30 -44.09
CA GLU A 355 10.39 -44.31 -44.34
C GLU A 355 10.43 -45.29 -43.16
N ASN A 356 10.17 -46.56 -43.49
CA ASN A 356 10.34 -47.73 -42.65
C ASN A 356 11.79 -47.87 -42.20
N VAL A 357 12.03 -47.96 -40.89
CA VAL A 357 13.06 -48.86 -40.36
C VAL A 357 12.54 -49.51 -39.07
N GLN A 358 12.51 -50.84 -39.11
CA GLN A 358 12.17 -51.77 -38.05
C GLN A 358 13.18 -51.72 -36.90
N GLY A 359 12.77 -52.01 -35.67
CA GLY A 359 13.70 -52.48 -34.64
C GLY A 359 13.40 -52.06 -33.21
N GLU A 360 12.77 -52.97 -32.46
CA GLU A 360 13.04 -53.27 -31.05
C GLU A 360 12.90 -52.19 -29.96
N ARG A 361 11.79 -52.30 -29.20
CA ARG A 361 11.72 -52.90 -27.84
C ARG A 361 10.81 -52.12 -26.89
N LEU A 362 9.72 -52.81 -26.57
CA LEU A 362 8.92 -52.80 -25.35
C LEU A 362 9.64 -52.29 -24.10
N MET A 363 9.01 -51.36 -23.37
CA MET A 363 8.55 -51.64 -22.00
C MET A 363 7.34 -50.77 -21.68
N GLN A 364 6.22 -51.45 -21.43
CA GLN A 364 5.08 -50.96 -20.69
C GLN A 364 5.50 -50.72 -19.23
N LEU A 365 4.87 -49.75 -18.58
CA LEU A 365 4.24 -49.94 -17.26
C LEU A 365 3.40 -48.70 -16.93
N SER A 366 2.09 -48.91 -16.91
CA SER A 366 1.10 -48.06 -16.27
C SER A 366 0.90 -48.54 -14.84
N ILE A 367 0.82 -47.60 -13.90
CA ILE A 367 -0.25 -47.52 -12.87
C ILE A 367 -0.67 -46.06 -12.83
#